data_AF-A0A967TJ32-F1
#
_entry.id   AF-A0A967TJ32-F1
#
_cell.length_a   1.000
_cell.length_b   1.000
_cell.length_c   1.000
_cell.angle_alpha   90.00
_cell.angle_beta   90.00
_cell.angle_gamma   90.00
#
_symmetry.space_group_name_H-M   'P 1'
#
loop_
_entity.id
_entity.type
_entity.pdbx_description
1 polymer ?
#
loop_
_entity_poly.entity_id
_entity_poly.type
_entity_poly.pdbx_seq_one_letter_code
_entity_poly.pdbx_strand_id
1 'polypeptide(L)'
;GTPPASVDLSPIEWRDLIVGLDGHFAWHAPGGILTYLGTGAAAHILNGRGPAVDGTFVEDLLDSVRAGVNLHAGLELAAHPRFRFYTEGRGEA
;
A
#
# COMPACT_ATOMS: atom_id res chain seq x y z
N GLY A 1 24.42 41.68 4.67
CA GLY A 1 24.14 40.69 3.62
C GLY A 1 22.68 40.33 3.71
N THR A 2 21.96 40.37 2.60
CA THR A 2 20.56 39.95 2.54
C THR A 2 20.48 38.47 2.95
N PRO A 3 19.65 38.08 3.93
CA PRO A 3 19.51 36.67 4.28
C PRO A 3 19.04 35.87 3.05
N PRO A 4 19.48 34.61 2.88
CA PRO A 4 19.01 33.77 1.79
C PRO A 4 17.49 33.65 1.88
N ALA A 5 16.81 33.73 0.72
CA ALA A 5 15.37 33.60 0.65
C ALA A 5 14.93 32.27 1.28
N SER A 6 14.22 32.33 2.40
CA SER A 6 13.62 31.16 3.02
C SER A 6 12.43 30.73 2.16
N VAL A 7 12.56 29.59 1.48
CA VAL A 7 11.47 28.98 0.74
C VAL A 7 10.55 28.29 1.75
N ASP A 8 9.37 28.88 1.97
CA ASP A 8 8.31 28.30 2.79
C ASP A 8 7.51 27.31 1.93
N LEU A 9 7.85 26.04 2.04
CA LEU A 9 7.07 24.95 1.45
C LEU A 9 5.87 24.70 2.38
N SER A 10 4.81 25.48 2.18
CA SER A 10 3.49 25.23 2.77
C SER A 10 3.15 23.72 2.77
N PRO A 11 2.32 23.23 3.71
CA PRO A 11 2.13 21.79 3.93
C PRO A 11 1.78 21.06 2.64
N ILE A 12 2.65 20.13 2.25
CA ILE A 12 2.48 19.28 1.08
C ILE A 12 1.54 18.14 1.47
N GLU A 13 0.42 18.03 0.76
CA GLU A 13 -0.50 16.90 0.94
C GLU A 13 -0.08 15.76 0.02
N TRP A 14 0.26 14.62 0.62
CA TRP A 14 0.66 13.42 -0.10
C TRP A 14 -0.51 12.46 -0.18
N ARG A 15 -0.89 12.08 -1.40
CA ARG A 15 -1.85 11.01 -1.66
C ARG A 15 -1.17 9.89 -2.42
N ASP A 16 -1.39 8.67 -1.95
CA ASP A 16 -0.92 7.46 -2.60
C ASP A 16 -2.12 6.62 -3.02
N LEU A 17 -2.13 6.21 -4.29
CA LEU A 17 -3.11 5.30 -4.85
C LEU A 17 -2.40 4.01 -5.26
N ILE A 18 -2.76 2.91 -4.61
CA ILE A 18 -2.19 1.59 -4.88
C ILE A 18 -3.19 0.77 -5.70
N VAL A 19 -2.76 0.32 -6.88
CA VAL A 19 -3.53 -0.61 -7.72
C VAL A 19 -2.74 -1.91 -7.84
N GLY A 20 -3.31 -3.03 -7.42
CA GLY A 20 -2.63 -4.32 -7.41
C GLY A 20 -3.44 -5.47 -7.99
N LEU A 21 -2.73 -6.50 -8.43
CA LEU A 21 -3.29 -7.78 -8.86
C LEU A 21 -2.62 -8.90 -8.08
N ASP A 22 -3.43 -9.72 -7.42
CA ASP A 22 -2.98 -10.79 -6.53
C ASP A 22 -3.50 -12.16 -6.97
N GLY A 23 -2.60 -13.14 -7.03
CA GLY A 23 -2.94 -14.55 -7.14
C GLY A 23 -2.98 -15.18 -5.75
N HIS A 24 -4.00 -15.99 -5.47
CA HIS A 24 -4.18 -16.64 -4.17
C HIS A 24 -4.27 -18.16 -4.32
N PHE A 25 -3.58 -18.87 -3.43
CA PHE A 25 -3.70 -20.31 -3.26
C PHE A 25 -4.25 -20.60 -1.87
N ALA A 26 -5.41 -21.27 -1.79
CA ALA A 26 -6.09 -21.60 -0.54
C ALA A 26 -6.24 -23.12 -0.38
N TRP A 27 -6.06 -23.61 0.84
CA TRP A 27 -6.19 -25.03 1.18
C TRP A 27 -6.76 -25.22 2.59
N HIS A 28 -7.36 -26.37 2.83
CA HIS A 28 -7.84 -26.75 4.16
C HIS A 28 -6.72 -27.45 4.94
N ALA A 29 -6.32 -26.87 6.06
CA ALA A 29 -5.44 -27.49 7.03
C ALA A 29 -6.26 -28.31 8.06
N PRO A 30 -5.63 -29.24 8.79
CA PRO A 30 -6.30 -30.02 9.84
C PRO A 30 -7.00 -29.12 10.87
N GLY A 31 -8.13 -29.59 11.42
CA GLY A 31 -8.91 -28.83 12.41
C GLY A 31 -9.93 -27.85 11.80
N GLY A 32 -10.23 -27.94 10.50
CA GLY A 32 -11.22 -27.09 9.84
C GLY A 32 -10.74 -25.67 9.58
N ILE A 33 -9.42 -25.50 9.47
CA ILE A 33 -8.76 -24.21 9.26
C ILE A 33 -8.62 -24.01 7.75
N LEU A 34 -9.12 -22.90 7.22
CA LEU A 34 -8.82 -22.50 5.85
C LEU A 34 -7.58 -21.63 5.87
N THR A 35 -6.53 -22.07 5.19
CA THR A 35 -5.27 -21.33 5.07
C THR A 35 -5.14 -20.82 3.64
N TYR A 36 -4.59 -19.62 3.47
CA TYR A 36 -4.29 -19.09 2.15
C TYR A 36 -2.93 -18.40 2.13
N LEU A 37 -2.30 -18.45 0.97
CA LEU A 37 -1.09 -17.74 0.62
C LEU A 37 -1.34 -17.01 -0.69
N GLY A 38 -1.08 -15.72 -0.71
CA GLY A 38 -1.23 -14.86 -1.86
C GLY A 38 0.05 -14.10 -2.16
N THR A 39 0.25 -13.84 -3.44
CA THR A 39 1.29 -12.94 -3.92
C THR A 39 0.78 -12.18 -5.12
N GLY A 40 1.28 -10.96 -5.29
CA GLY A 40 0.82 -10.09 -6.36
C GLY A 40 1.82 -9.03 -6.71
N ALA A 41 1.45 -8.24 -7.71
CA ALA A 41 2.16 -7.05 -8.10
C ALA A 41 1.25 -5.84 -7.86
N ALA A 42 1.85 -4.73 -7.42
CA ALA A 42 1.18 -3.46 -7.21
C ALA A 42 1.87 -2.34 -7.99
N ALA A 43 1.10 -1.35 -8.38
CA ALA A 43 1.57 -0.06 -8.85
C ALA A 43 1.14 0.99 -7.82
N HIS A 44 2.11 1.70 -7.26
CA HIS A 44 1.91 2.84 -6.39
C HIS A 44 1.95 4.08 -7.26
N ILE A 45 0.89 4.89 -7.21
CA ILE A 45 0.78 6.14 -7.94
C ILE A 45 0.76 7.22 -6.87
N LEU A 46 1.93 7.80 -6.61
CA LEU A 46 2.06 8.92 -5.67
C LEU A 46 1.70 10.20 -6.39
N ASN A 47 0.81 10.98 -5.80
CA ASN A 47 0.49 12.34 -6.23
C ASN A 47 0.74 13.27 -5.04
N GLY A 48 1.84 14.03 -5.09
CA GLY A 48 2.11 15.10 -4.15
C GLY A 48 1.60 16.42 -4.72
N ARG A 49 0.65 17.07 -4.04
CA ARG A 49 0.13 18.39 -4.47
C ARG A 49 0.30 19.42 -3.37
N GLY A 50 0.71 20.64 -3.74
CA GLY A 50 0.90 21.72 -2.79
C GLY A 50 1.07 23.09 -3.46
N PRO A 51 0.57 24.19 -2.86
CA PRO A 51 0.60 25.52 -3.47
C PRO A 51 2.00 26.07 -3.75
N ALA A 52 3.03 25.50 -3.12
CA ALA A 52 4.43 25.88 -3.30
C ALA A 52 5.15 25.13 -4.44
N VAL A 53 4.56 24.06 -4.98
CA VAL A 53 5.18 23.16 -5.98
C VAL A 53 4.28 22.90 -7.20
N ASP A 54 3.05 23.41 -7.20
CA ASP A 54 2.08 23.34 -8.29
C ASP A 54 2.66 23.93 -9.59
N GLY A 55 2.76 23.12 -10.64
CA GLY A 55 3.31 23.47 -11.96
C GLY A 55 4.84 23.47 -12.05
N THR A 56 5.55 22.82 -11.11
CA THR A 56 7.03 22.80 -11.09
C THR A 56 7.62 21.43 -11.41
N PHE A 57 8.89 21.39 -11.85
CA PHE A 57 9.65 20.15 -12.07
C PHE A 57 9.72 19.22 -10.84
N VAL A 58 9.48 19.77 -9.64
CA VAL A 58 9.41 19.01 -8.39
C VAL A 58 8.10 18.22 -8.30
N GLU A 59 6.99 18.73 -8.83
CA GLU A 59 5.70 18.01 -8.95
C GLU A 59 5.84 16.81 -9.90
N ASP A 60 6.50 16.99 -11.05
CA ASP A 60 6.76 15.90 -12.01
C ASP A 60 7.69 14.80 -11.47
N LEU A 61 8.56 15.12 -10.50
CA LEU A 61 9.40 14.13 -9.80
C LEU A 61 8.66 13.42 -8.66
N LEU A 62 7.60 14.03 -8.14
CA LEU A 62 6.73 13.49 -7.10
C LEU A 62 5.68 12.55 -7.69
N ASP A 63 5.27 12.79 -8.94
CA ASP A 63 4.41 11.90 -9.71
C ASP A 63 5.23 10.69 -10.18
N SER A 64 5.27 9.67 -9.32
CA SER A 64 6.06 8.46 -9.56
C SER A 64 5.14 7.24 -9.54
N VAL A 65 5.27 6.43 -10.59
CA VAL A 65 4.68 5.09 -10.63
C VAL A 65 5.74 4.10 -10.19
N ARG A 66 5.59 3.55 -8.99
CA ARG A 66 6.50 2.53 -8.45
C ARG A 66 5.85 1.16 -8.55
N ALA A 67 6.58 0.19 -9.11
CA ALA A 67 6.19 -1.21 -9.03
C ALA A 67 6.53 -1.77 -7.64
N GLY A 68 5.58 -2.49 -7.04
CA GLY A 68 5.75 -3.22 -5.80
C GLY A 68 5.35 -4.69 -5.96
N VAL A 69 5.89 -5.55 -5.09
CA VAL A 69 5.49 -6.96 -4.98
C VAL A 69 4.88 -7.20 -3.61
N ASN A 70 3.72 -7.86 -3.61
CA ASN A 70 2.96 -8.15 -2.41
C ASN A 70 3.08 -9.62 -2.06
N LEU A 71 3.15 -9.87 -0.76
CA LEU A 71 3.03 -11.20 -0.18
C LEU A 71 2.09 -11.10 1.00
N HIS A 72 1.09 -11.97 1.06
CA HIS A 72 0.23 -12.08 2.22
C HIS A 72 -0.20 -13.51 2.47
N ALA A 73 -0.39 -13.84 3.73
CA ALA A 73 -0.83 -15.15 4.15
C ALA A 73 -1.81 -15.00 5.29
N GLY A 74 -2.73 -15.93 5.40
CA GLY A 74 -3.68 -15.90 6.50
C GLY A 74 -4.36 -17.21 6.78
N LEU A 75 -5.09 -17.17 7.88
CA LEU A 75 -5.76 -18.30 8.50
C LEU A 75 -7.19 -17.86 8.81
N GLU A 76 -8.15 -18.70 8.48
CA GLU A 76 -9.53 -18.54 8.87
C GLU A 76 -9.97 -19.73 9.73
N LEU A 77 -10.41 -19.44 10.95
CA LEU A 77 -10.80 -20.41 11.95
C LEU A 77 -12.31 -20.30 12.19
N ALA A 78 -13.06 -21.31 11.78
CA ALA A 78 -14.46 -21.45 12.16
C ALA A 78 -14.59 -22.13 13.54
N ALA A 79 -14.15 -21.44 14.60
CA ALA A 79 -14.15 -21.98 15.96
C ALA A 79 -15.57 -22.30 16.48
N HIS A 80 -16.60 -21.62 15.95
CA HIS A 80 -18.02 -21.90 16.20
C HIS A 80 -18.87 -21.60 14.96
N PRO A 81 -20.07 -22.20 14.80
CA PRO A 81 -20.96 -21.90 13.67
C PRO A 81 -21.37 -20.42 13.54
N ARG A 82 -21.21 -19.65 14.63
CA ARG A 82 -21.54 -18.22 14.71
C ARG A 82 -20.33 -17.29 14.76
N PHE A 83 -19.12 -17.83 14.93
CA PHE A 83 -17.91 -17.04 15.12
C PHE A 83 -16.80 -17.57 14.22
N ARG A 84 -16.34 -16.68 13.34
CA ARG A 84 -15.25 -16.93 12.41
C ARG A 84 -14.13 -15.94 12.75
N PHE A 85 -12.96 -16.47 13.07
CA PHE A 85 -11.76 -15.66 13.30
C PHE A 85 -10.94 -15.64 12.02
N TYR A 86 -10.45 -14.47 11.66
CA TYR A 86 -9.61 -14.26 10.49
C TYR A 86 -8.35 -13.54 10.92
N THR A 87 -7.21 -14.04 10.47
CA THR A 87 -5.91 -13.45 10.71
C THR A 87 -5.16 -13.37 9.40
N GLU A 88 -4.60 -12.20 9.11
CA GLU A 88 -3.83 -11.93 7.91
C GLU A 88 -2.52 -11.25 8.27
N GLY A 89 -1.44 -11.73 7.67
CA GLY A 89 -0.16 -11.01 7.61
C GLY A 89 0.09 -10.58 6.18
N ARG A 90 0.44 -9.31 5.98
CA ARG A 90 0.80 -8.73 4.68
C ARG A 90 2.18 -8.09 4.76
N GLY A 91 2.96 -8.26 3.69
CA GLY A 91 4.22 -7.59 3.45
C GLY A 91 4.30 -7.12 1.99
N GLU A 92 5.02 -6.03 1.77
CA GLU A 92 5.15 -5.39 0.46
C GLU A 92 6.58 -4.87 0.30
N ALA A 93 7.13 -5.00 -0.91
CA ALA A 93 8.51 -4.65 -1.26
C ALA A 93 8.59 -3.88 -2.57
#